data_AF-A0A1Y5Y0M5-F1
#
_entry.id   AF-A0A1Y5Y0M5-F1
#
_cell.length_a   1.000
_cell.length_b   1.000
_cell.length_c   1.000
_cell.angle_alpha   90.00
_cell.angle_beta   90.00
_cell.angle_gamma   90.00
#
_symmetry.space_group_name_H-M   'P 1'
#
loop_
_entity.id
_entity.type
_entity.pdbx_description
1 polymer ?
#
loop_
_entity_poly.entity_id
_entity_poly.type
_entity_poly.pdbx_seq_one_letter_code
_entity_poly.pdbx_strand_id
1 'polypeptide(L)' 'MVVDCDSCEVRGKACQECVVSVLLGPPSTVDLDSSEQRAIDVLASAGMVPKLRLIPITPVNTPEVA' A
#
# COMPACT_ATOMS: atom_id res chain seq x y z
N MET A 1 6.72 23.08 -5.82
CA MET A 1 7.63 22.51 -4.80
C MET A 1 7.50 21.00 -4.90
N VAL A 2 8.62 20.27 -4.96
CA VAL A 2 8.64 18.80 -5.09
C VAL A 2 9.36 18.23 -3.87
N VAL A 3 8.76 17.23 -3.23
CA VAL A 3 9.38 16.48 -2.13
C VAL A 3 9.78 15.12 -2.68
N ASP A 4 11.08 14.80 -2.61
CA ASP A 4 11.61 13.49 -3.01
C ASP A 4 11.79 12.61 -1.77
N CYS A 5 10.91 11.62 -1.63
CA CYS A 5 11.00 10.66 -0.54
C CYS A 5 12.15 9.67 -0.74
N ASP A 6 12.60 9.41 -1.96
CA ASP A 6 13.64 8.41 -2.23
C ASP A 6 15.03 8.88 -1.80
N SER A 7 15.29 10.19 -1.84
CA SER A 7 16.54 10.80 -1.34
C SER A 7 16.48 11.24 0.13
N CYS A 8 15.40 10.95 0.87
CA CYS A 8 15.21 11.43 2.23
C CYS A 8 16.08 10.64 3.24
N GLU A 9 17.02 11.31 3.90
CA GLU A 9 17.97 10.68 4.84
C GLU A 9 17.31 9.99 6.05
N VAL A 10 16.09 10.42 6.41
CA VAL A 10 15.32 9.88 7.54
C VAL A 10 14.12 9.03 7.10
N ARG A 11 14.06 8.63 5.83
CA ARG A 11 12.99 7.78 5.29
C ARG A 11 12.82 6.52 6.15
N GLY A 12 11.56 6.17 6.40
CA GLY A 12 11.15 5.10 7.30
C GLY A 12 11.15 5.50 8.77
N LYS A 13 12.23 6.13 9.28
CA LYS A 13 12.37 6.46 10.71
C LYS A 13 11.45 7.58 11.17
N ALA A 14 11.37 8.67 10.41
CA ALA A 14 10.59 9.86 10.75
C ALA A 14 9.28 10.00 9.95
N CYS A 15 8.93 9.01 9.12
CA CYS A 15 7.79 9.12 8.21
C CYS A 15 6.46 9.33 8.94
N GLN A 16 6.27 8.74 10.13
CA GLN A 16 5.00 8.84 10.88
C GLN A 16 4.67 10.27 11.32
N GLU A 17 5.68 11.13 11.44
CA GLU A 17 5.57 12.53 11.88
C GLU A 17 5.83 13.51 10.71
N CYS A 18 6.07 13.00 9.50
CA CYS A 18 6.37 13.82 8.34
C CYS A 18 5.12 14.57 7.86
N VAL A 19 5.28 15.84 7.46
CA VAL A 19 4.21 16.64 6.87
C VAL A 19 3.53 15.95 5.68
N VAL A 20 4.28 15.14 4.91
CA VAL A 20 3.73 14.34 3.80
C VAL A 20 2.71 13.33 4.31
N SER A 21 3.01 12.59 5.38
CA SER A 21 2.09 11.60 5.96
C SER A 21 0.88 12.26 6.64
N VAL A 22 1.05 13.44 7.23
CA VAL A 22 -0.07 14.23 7.78
C VAL A 22 -1.01 14.72 6.67
N LEU A 23 -0.46 15.21 5.56
CA LEU A 23 -1.25 15.79 4.48
C LEU A 23 -1.86 14.74 3.54
N LEU A 24 -1.15 13.64 3.27
CA LEU A 24 -1.54 12.65 2.27
C LEU A 24 -2.05 11.33 2.88
N GLY A 25 -1.80 11.07 4.16
CA GLY A 25 -2.10 9.79 4.79
C GLY A 25 -1.21 8.64 4.28
N PRO A 26 -1.49 7.39 4.68
CA PRO A 26 -0.86 6.23 4.05
C PRO A 26 -1.22 6.19 2.54
N PRO A 27 -0.38 5.59 1.68
CA PRO A 27 -0.72 5.43 0.27
C PRO A 27 -2.10 4.78 0.14
N SER A 28 -2.97 5.42 -0.64
CA SER A 28 -4.38 5.06 -0.76
C SER A 28 -4.60 3.71 -1.45
N THR A 29 -3.61 3.23 -2.20
CA THR A 29 -3.62 1.95 -2.88
C THR A 29 -2.34 1.17 -2.61
N VAL A 30 -2.50 -0.12 -2.34
CA VAL A 30 -1.41 -1.09 -2.29
C VAL A 30 -1.59 -1.98 -3.51
N ASP A 31 -0.64 -1.91 -4.44
CA ASP A 31 -0.62 -2.77 -5.62
C ASP A 31 0.11 -4.07 -5.24
N LEU A 32 -0.65 -5.16 -5.11
CA LEU A 32 -0.13 -6.48 -4.77
C LEU A 32 -0.55 -7.43 -5.87
N ASP A 33 0.41 -8.10 -6.47
CA ASP A 33 0.12 -9.20 -7.38
C ASP A 33 -0.32 -10.47 -6.61
N SER A 34 -0.77 -11.47 -7.36
CA SER A 34 -1.28 -12.73 -6.78
C SER A 34 -0.21 -13.57 -6.06
N SER A 35 1.08 -13.33 -6.31
CA SER A 35 2.20 -14.00 -5.66
C SER A 35 2.52 -13.30 -4.34
N GLU A 36 2.60 -11.97 -4.34
CA GLU A 36 2.83 -11.14 -3.16
C GLU A 36 1.71 -11.32 -2.13
N GLN A 37 0.45 -11.32 -2.59
CA GLN A 37 -0.70 -11.57 -1.71
C GLN A 37 -0.60 -12.94 -1.04
N ARG A 38 -0.17 -13.96 -1.80
CA ARG A 38 0.05 -15.32 -1.28
C ARG A 38 1.19 -15.37 -0.27
N ALA A 39 2.30 -14.68 -0.53
CA ALA A 39 3.41 -14.61 0.40
C ALA A 39 2.98 -14.02 1.75
N ILE A 40 2.21 -12.93 1.72
CA ILE A 40 1.67 -12.31 2.93
C ILE A 40 0.72 -13.27 3.67
N ASP A 41 -0.12 -14.01 2.93
CA ASP A 41 -1.03 -14.98 3.54
C ASP A 41 -0.30 -16.11 4.28
N VAL A 42 0.81 -16.60 3.73
CA VAL A 42 1.69 -17.60 4.36
C VAL A 42 2.35 -17.05 5.61
N LEU A 43 2.90 -15.83 5.55
CA LEU A 43 3.47 -15.18 6.74
C LEU A 43 2.41 -14.99 7.83
N ALA A 44 1.19 -14.63 7.44
CA ALA A 44 0.10 -14.43 8.37
C ALA A 44 -0.45 -15.74 8.95
N SER A 45 -0.45 -16.84 8.19
CA SER A 45 -0.84 -18.17 8.74
C SER A 45 0.21 -18.71 9.71
N ALA A 46 1.48 -18.36 9.51
CA ALA A 46 2.57 -18.65 10.43
C ALA A 46 2.60 -17.72 11.66
N GLY A 47 1.73 -16.69 11.73
CA GLY A 47 1.66 -15.75 12.86
C GLY A 47 2.75 -14.67 12.86
N MET A 48 3.48 -14.49 11.75
CA MET A 48 4.57 -13.52 11.66
C MET A 48 4.07 -12.09 11.36
N VAL A 49 2.91 -11.96 10.70
CA VAL A 49 2.29 -10.69 10.37
C VAL A 49 0.77 -10.75 10.55
N PRO A 50 0.07 -9.61 10.74
CA PRO A 50 -1.38 -9.57 10.72
C PRO A 50 -1.94 -9.99 9.35
N LYS A 51 -3.14 -10.59 9.34
CA LYS A 51 -3.86 -10.91 8.10
C LYS A 51 -4.17 -9.65 7.29
N LEU A 52 -4.13 -9.77 5.97
CA LEU A 52 -4.50 -8.70 5.04
C LEU A 52 -5.96 -8.30 5.31
N ARG A 53 -6.21 -7.00 5.53
CA ARG A 53 -7.55 -6.43 5.76
C ARG A 53 -7.96 -5.46 4.64
N LEU A 54 -7.34 -5.59 3.47
CA LEU A 54 -7.63 -4.78 2.30
C LEU A 54 -8.91 -5.27 1.63
N ILE A 55 -9.68 -4.34 1.07
CA ILE A 55 -10.87 -4.66 0.24
C ILE A 55 -10.41 -4.61 -1.22
N PRO A 56 -10.58 -5.69 -2.01
CA PRO A 56 -10.23 -5.68 -3.42
C PRO A 56 -11.02 -4.61 -4.19
N ILE A 57 -10.30 -3.79 -4.94
CA ILE A 57 -10.92 -2.88 -5.93
C ILE A 57 -11.15 -3.68 -7.22
N THR A 58 -12.34 -4.22 -7.41
CA THR A 58 -12.74 -4.79 -8.71
C THR A 58 -13.09 -3.65 -9.66
N PRO A 59 -12.35 -3.45 -10.78
CA PRO A 59 -12.75 -2.47 -11.78
C PRO A 59 -14.10 -2.89 -12.37
N VAL A 60 -15.07 -1.96 -12.35
CA VAL A 60 -16.33 -2.16 -13.06
C VAL A 60 -16.05 -2.09 -14.56
N ASN A 61 -16.10 -3.24 -15.24
CA ASN A 61 -16.10 -3.27 -16.70
C ASN A 61 -17.48 -2.82 -17.16
N THR A 62 -17.64 -1.53 -17.45
CA THR A 62 -18.80 -1.04 -18.20
C THR A 62 -18.67 -1.60 -19.63
N PRO A 63 -19.66 -2.36 -20.14
CA PRO A 63 -19.61 -2.77 -21.54
C PRO A 63 -19.63 -1.52 -22.42
N GLU A 64 -18.60 -1.37 -23.25
CA GLU A 64 -18.54 -0.36 -24.30
C GLU A 64 -19.76 -0.56 -25.22
N VAL A 65 -20.72 0.36 -25.12
CA VAL A 65 -21.89 0.38 -26.00
C VAL A 65 -21.43 0.78 -27.40
N ALA A 66 -21.47 -0.20 -28.30
CA ALA A 66 -21.19 -0.05 -29.73
C ALA A 66 -22.21 0.86 -30.44
#